data_AF-A0A662RQW0-F1
#
_entry.id   AF-A0A662RQW0-F1
#
_cell.length_a   1.000
_cell.length_b   1.000
_cell.length_c   1.000
_cell.angle_alpha   90.00
_cell.angle_beta   90.00
_cell.angle_gamma   90.00
#
_symmetry.space_group_name_H-M   'P 1'
#
loop_
_entity.id
_entity.type
_entity.pdbx_description
1 polymer ?
#
loop_
_entity_poly.entity_id
_entity_poly.type
_entity_poly.pdbx_seq_one_letter_code
_entity_poly.pdbx_strand_id
1 'polypeptide(L)'
;VYRDLKERGYAVRAGRTDFWLYPRGVRQGEKPARYVVHILREKDLIAIADLDRLLSSARNMRKELILAIVDEESDVTYYEIRAPKLEGTLKEEREEGEGEAELTCTTASLADDRVLIYDESSAERLYRDFYGKLSGEGGNKRLILSLIETAYLMRENNRMVVHVHTPSGDMNYEQFLDYAIEKEHDFKDKLLVYTDLRSKGLLLKTGFKFGSHFRVYTALQQKHSSYLVHVVHPEYIFAMNELARAVRLAQGVKKRMIFACVHEDGVKYIDIGRRRL
;
A
#
# COMPACT_ATOMS: atom_id res chain seq x y z
N VAL A 1 -30.19 2.37 -3.15
CA VAL A 1 -29.48 2.92 -1.95
C VAL A 1 -30.42 3.39 -0.83
N TYR A 2 -31.26 4.43 -1.00
CA TYR A 2 -32.07 4.97 0.12
C TYR A 2 -32.97 3.91 0.79
N ARG A 3 -33.68 3.13 -0.02
CA ARG A 3 -34.52 2.00 0.44
C ARG A 3 -33.72 0.99 1.27
N ASP A 4 -32.60 0.49 0.72
CA ASP A 4 -31.72 -0.47 1.39
C ASP A 4 -31.18 0.06 2.74
N LEU A 5 -30.75 1.32 2.81
CA LEU A 5 -30.30 1.92 4.08
C LEU A 5 -31.43 2.03 5.12
N LYS A 6 -32.65 2.34 4.69
CA LYS A 6 -33.83 2.40 5.56
C LYS A 6 -34.22 1.02 6.08
N GLU A 7 -34.23 0.00 5.23
CA GLU A 7 -34.50 -1.39 5.58
C GLU A 7 -33.46 -1.94 6.58
N ARG A 8 -32.21 -1.49 6.49
CA ARG A 8 -31.15 -1.79 7.47
C ARG A 8 -31.31 -1.04 8.81
N GLY A 9 -32.28 -0.13 8.92
CA GLY A 9 -32.58 0.60 10.16
C GLY A 9 -31.74 1.88 10.37
N TYR A 10 -31.20 2.45 9.29
CA TYR A 10 -30.52 3.74 9.38
C TYR A 10 -31.47 4.91 9.16
N ALA A 11 -31.27 5.99 9.93
CA ALA A 11 -31.80 7.29 9.56
C ALA A 11 -30.91 7.91 8.47
N VAL A 12 -31.56 8.36 7.40
CA VAL A 12 -30.91 8.90 6.19
C VAL A 12 -31.46 10.31 5.95
N ARG A 13 -30.57 11.26 5.67
CA ARG A 13 -30.92 12.59 5.15
C ARG A 13 -30.32 12.75 3.75
N ALA A 14 -31.14 13.07 2.77
CA ALA A 14 -30.68 13.29 1.40
C ALA A 14 -30.04 14.68 1.25
N GLY A 15 -28.85 14.73 0.67
CA GLY A 15 -28.26 15.92 0.05
C GLY A 15 -28.49 15.90 -1.47
N ARG A 16 -27.70 16.69 -2.20
CA ARG A 16 -27.84 16.82 -3.67
C ARG A 16 -27.33 15.58 -4.42
N THR A 17 -26.17 15.07 -4.03
CA THR A 17 -25.52 13.88 -4.62
C THR A 17 -25.12 12.83 -3.56
N ASP A 18 -25.18 13.21 -2.28
CA ASP A 18 -24.74 12.37 -1.17
C ASP A 18 -25.86 12.17 -0.15
N PHE A 19 -25.79 11.08 0.60
CA PHE A 19 -26.63 10.88 1.78
C PHE A 19 -25.84 11.05 3.07
N TRP A 20 -26.47 11.68 4.06
CA TRP A 20 -25.95 11.74 5.41
C TRP A 20 -26.59 10.62 6.21
N LEU A 21 -25.74 9.73 6.73
CA LEU A 21 -26.16 8.55 7.46
C LEU A 21 -25.89 8.74 8.95
N TYR A 22 -26.92 8.55 9.74
CA TYR A 22 -26.88 8.66 11.19
C TYR A 22 -26.56 7.29 11.82
N PRO A 23 -26.06 7.22 13.05
CA PRO A 23 -25.85 5.93 13.72
C PRO A 23 -27.12 5.08 13.72
N ARG A 24 -26.96 3.76 13.60
CA ARG A 24 -28.08 2.81 13.53
C ARG A 24 -28.96 2.89 14.78
N GLY A 25 -30.27 2.84 14.60
CA GLY A 25 -31.25 2.86 15.69
C GLY A 25 -31.53 4.23 16.33
N VAL A 26 -30.89 5.30 15.84
CA VAL A 26 -31.04 6.66 16.38
C VAL A 26 -32.10 7.44 15.60
N ARG A 27 -32.94 8.22 16.29
CA ARG A 27 -33.92 9.10 15.64
C ARG A 27 -33.23 10.33 15.04
N GLN A 28 -33.80 10.90 13.98
CA GLN A 28 -33.26 12.13 13.39
C GLN A 28 -33.25 13.26 14.44
N GLY A 29 -32.10 13.92 14.60
CA GLY A 29 -31.90 15.01 15.55
C GLY A 29 -31.24 14.62 16.88
N GLU A 30 -31.20 13.33 17.23
CA GLU A 30 -30.66 12.87 18.52
C GLU A 30 -29.12 12.77 18.52
N LYS A 31 -28.52 12.38 17.39
CA LYS A 31 -27.06 12.38 17.18
C LYS A 31 -26.71 13.00 15.83
N PRO A 32 -25.50 13.55 15.66
CA PRO A 32 -25.05 14.02 14.36
C PRO A 32 -24.85 12.86 13.37
N ALA A 33 -24.93 13.17 12.07
CA ALA A 33 -24.59 12.20 11.03
C ALA A 33 -23.12 11.78 11.12
N ARG A 34 -22.89 10.46 11.07
CA ARG A 34 -21.56 9.85 11.19
C ARG A 34 -20.92 9.57 9.83
N TYR A 35 -21.73 9.28 8.81
CA TYR A 35 -21.23 8.93 7.49
C TYR A 35 -21.76 9.88 6.41
N VAL A 36 -20.95 10.10 5.39
CA VAL A 36 -21.37 10.61 4.09
C VAL A 36 -21.33 9.44 3.12
N VAL A 37 -22.44 9.18 2.45
CA VAL A 37 -22.58 8.12 1.45
C VAL A 37 -22.64 8.77 0.08
N HIS A 38 -21.58 8.60 -0.70
CA HIS A 38 -21.51 9.00 -2.09
C HIS A 38 -22.01 7.86 -2.98
N ILE A 39 -22.88 8.14 -3.94
CA ILE A 39 -23.56 7.12 -4.74
C ILE A 39 -22.97 7.09 -6.14
N LEU A 40 -22.58 5.90 -6.59
CA LEU A 40 -22.07 5.64 -7.93
C LEU A 40 -22.83 4.46 -8.53
N ARG A 41 -22.95 4.44 -9.86
CA ARG A 41 -23.39 3.29 -10.64
C ARG A 41 -22.18 2.45 -11.01
N GLU A 42 -22.37 1.17 -11.27
CA GLU A 42 -21.30 0.26 -11.70
C GLU A 42 -20.55 0.74 -12.96
N LYS A 43 -21.22 1.46 -13.85
CA LYS A 43 -20.61 2.03 -15.08
C LYS A 43 -19.93 3.37 -14.87
N ASP A 44 -20.08 3.98 -13.70
CA ASP A 44 -19.43 5.26 -13.42
C ASP A 44 -17.92 5.07 -13.25
N LEU A 45 -17.19 6.15 -13.50
CA LEU A 45 -15.75 6.24 -13.33
C LEU A 45 -15.45 7.28 -12.25
N ILE A 46 -14.40 7.08 -11.47
CA ILE A 46 -13.94 8.09 -10.50
C ILE A 46 -12.42 8.20 -10.53
N ALA A 47 -11.91 9.40 -10.75
CA ALA A 47 -10.48 9.66 -10.65
C ALA A 47 -10.02 9.52 -9.19
N ILE A 48 -8.80 9.03 -8.96
CA ILE A 48 -8.23 8.94 -7.62
C ILE A 48 -8.18 10.32 -6.94
N ALA A 49 -7.93 11.38 -7.71
CA ALA A 49 -7.97 12.76 -7.24
C ALA A 49 -9.36 13.18 -6.73
N ASP A 50 -10.44 12.74 -7.39
CA ASP A 50 -11.81 13.01 -6.93
C ASP A 50 -12.15 12.22 -5.67
N LEU A 51 -11.68 10.98 -5.57
CA LEU A 51 -11.83 10.18 -4.36
C LEU A 51 -11.09 10.81 -3.17
N ASP A 52 -9.89 11.35 -3.37
CA ASP A 52 -9.13 12.10 -2.35
C ASP A 52 -9.87 13.37 -1.90
N ARG A 53 -10.48 14.12 -2.84
CA ARG A 53 -11.32 15.29 -2.54
C ARG A 53 -12.54 14.92 -1.70
N LEU A 54 -13.26 13.85 -2.09
CA LEU A 54 -14.40 13.34 -1.32
C LEU A 54 -13.98 12.94 0.11
N LEU A 55 -12.86 12.22 0.24
CA LEU A 55 -12.34 11.80 1.53
C LEU A 55 -11.96 13.00 2.41
N SER A 56 -11.28 13.99 1.84
CA SER A 56 -10.90 15.22 2.53
C SER A 56 -12.12 16.03 2.99
N SER A 57 -13.13 16.16 2.13
CA SER A 57 -14.41 16.81 2.46
C SER A 57 -15.13 16.11 3.61
N ALA A 58 -15.24 14.78 3.56
CA ALA A 58 -15.85 13.99 4.63
C ALA A 58 -15.11 14.17 5.98
N ARG A 59 -13.77 14.16 5.95
CA ARG A 59 -12.93 14.39 7.14
C ARG A 59 -13.12 15.79 7.73
N ASN A 60 -13.18 16.83 6.89
CA ASN A 60 -13.43 18.21 7.34
C ASN A 60 -14.79 18.36 8.03
N MET A 61 -15.79 17.57 7.60
CA MET A 61 -17.10 17.49 8.25
C MET A 61 -17.14 16.55 9.47
N ARG A 62 -16.00 15.97 9.86
CA ARG A 62 -15.85 14.93 10.91
C ARG A 62 -16.74 13.72 10.65
N LYS A 63 -16.80 13.25 9.39
CA LYS A 63 -17.58 12.10 8.94
C LYS A 63 -16.70 11.06 8.26
N GLU A 64 -17.17 9.82 8.27
CA GLU A 64 -16.58 8.71 7.52
C GLU A 64 -17.17 8.67 6.10
N LEU A 65 -16.35 8.47 5.08
CA LEU A 65 -16.79 8.36 3.68
C LEU A 65 -17.15 6.91 3.34
N ILE A 66 -18.34 6.74 2.75
CA ILE A 66 -18.82 5.48 2.18
C ILE A 66 -19.13 5.70 0.71
N LEU A 67 -18.63 4.84 -0.18
CA LEU A 67 -19.14 4.71 -1.54
C LEU A 67 -20.23 3.64 -1.55
N ALA A 68 -21.39 3.98 -2.10
CA ALA A 68 -22.45 3.03 -2.41
C ALA A 68 -22.47 2.82 -3.93
N ILE A 69 -22.01 1.65 -4.37
CA ILE A 69 -22.00 1.27 -5.78
C ILE A 69 -23.24 0.45 -6.06
N VAL A 70 -24.04 0.88 -7.04
CA VAL A 70 -25.27 0.21 -7.49
C VAL A 70 -24.99 -0.51 -8.80
N ASP A 71 -25.25 -1.82 -8.85
CA ASP A 71 -25.09 -2.64 -10.06
C ASP A 71 -26.33 -2.63 -10.96
N GLU A 72 -26.22 -3.32 -12.10
CA GLU A 72 -27.31 -3.44 -13.08
C GLU A 72 -28.56 -4.15 -12.55
N GLU A 73 -28.43 -4.98 -11.52
CA GLU A 73 -29.53 -5.69 -10.86
C GLU A 73 -30.15 -4.87 -9.71
N SER A 74 -29.70 -3.62 -9.53
CA SER A 74 -30.09 -2.71 -8.44
C SER A 74 -29.62 -3.13 -7.04
N ASP A 75 -28.69 -4.07 -6.96
CA ASP A 75 -28.02 -4.45 -5.73
C ASP A 75 -26.97 -3.38 -5.36
N VAL A 76 -26.79 -3.17 -4.05
CA VAL A 76 -25.92 -2.13 -3.53
C VAL A 76 -24.77 -2.73 -2.74
N THR A 77 -23.54 -2.40 -3.15
CA THR A 77 -22.34 -2.73 -2.38
C THR A 77 -21.72 -1.47 -1.78
N TYR A 78 -21.47 -1.52 -0.47
CA TYR A 78 -20.88 -0.41 0.27
C TYR A 78 -19.38 -0.63 0.48
N TYR A 79 -18.61 0.41 0.16
CA TYR A 79 -17.17 0.49 0.37
C TYR A 79 -16.87 1.65 1.30
N GLU A 80 -16.05 1.39 2.28
CA GLU A 80 -15.53 2.39 3.17
C GLU A 80 -14.19 2.91 2.64
N ILE A 81 -14.05 4.22 2.65
CA ILE A 81 -12.86 4.95 2.21
C ILE A 81 -12.27 5.68 3.42
N ARG A 82 -11.00 5.46 3.70
CA ARG A 82 -10.30 6.05 4.84
C ARG A 82 -8.88 6.46 4.48
N ALA A 83 -8.31 7.38 5.26
CA ALA A 83 -6.86 7.52 5.33
C ALA A 83 -6.32 6.34 6.17
N PRO A 84 -5.38 5.52 5.66
CA PRO A 84 -4.83 4.43 6.44
C PRO A 84 -3.92 4.95 7.56
N LYS A 85 -3.87 4.20 8.66
CA LYS A 85 -2.83 4.33 9.68
C LYS A 85 -1.67 3.42 9.29
N LEU A 86 -0.61 4.01 8.74
CA LEU A 86 0.56 3.30 8.22
C LEU A 86 1.73 3.50 9.16
N GLU A 87 1.70 2.79 10.29
CA GLU A 87 2.73 2.84 11.34
C GLU A 87 3.24 1.43 11.58
N GLY A 88 4.56 1.25 11.60
CA GLY A 88 5.20 -0.03 11.89
C GLY A 88 6.08 0.02 13.14
N THR A 89 6.20 -1.12 13.82
CA THR A 89 6.90 -1.25 15.11
C THR A 89 8.41 -1.34 14.98
N LEU A 90 8.96 -1.37 13.75
CA LEU A 90 10.41 -1.42 13.55
C LEU A 90 11.14 -0.26 14.22
N LYS A 91 10.51 0.91 14.41
CA LYS A 91 11.16 2.03 15.09
C LYS A 91 11.33 1.76 16.59
N GLU A 92 10.30 1.23 17.23
CA GLU A 92 10.27 0.91 18.67
C GLU A 92 11.18 -0.28 18.99
N GLU A 93 11.15 -1.34 18.18
CA GLU A 93 12.00 -2.53 18.35
C GLU A 93 13.50 -2.23 18.14
N ARG A 94 13.84 -1.11 17.50
CA ARG A 94 15.23 -0.67 17.25
C ARG A 94 15.80 0.19 18.36
N GLU A 95 14.98 0.98 19.05
CA GLU A 95 15.41 1.83 20.17
C GLU A 95 15.70 1.03 21.45
N GLU A 96 15.04 -0.12 21.64
CA GLU A 96 15.18 -0.95 22.84
C GLU A 96 16.34 -1.97 22.78
N GLY A 97 17.01 -2.16 21.63
CA GLY A 97 17.84 -3.35 21.39
C GLY A 97 19.26 -3.18 20.82
N GLU A 98 19.61 -2.08 20.14
CA GLU A 98 20.90 -1.98 19.44
C GLU A 98 21.47 -0.55 19.53
N GLY A 99 22.70 -0.40 20.04
CA GLY A 99 23.50 0.82 19.82
C GLY A 99 23.73 1.06 18.32
N GLU A 100 24.14 2.26 17.94
CA GLU A 100 24.41 2.67 16.54
C GLU A 100 25.23 1.60 15.80
N ALA A 101 24.56 0.71 15.08
CA ALA A 101 25.25 -0.36 14.37
C ALA A 101 26.00 0.26 13.18
N GLU A 102 27.29 -0.06 13.10
CA GLU A 102 28.19 0.39 12.04
C GLU A 102 27.57 0.15 10.66
N LEU A 103 27.68 1.17 9.80
CA LEU A 103 27.21 1.09 8.42
C LEU A 103 28.10 0.09 7.68
N THR A 104 27.52 -1.04 7.26
CA THR A 104 28.28 -2.09 6.56
C THR A 104 28.06 -2.02 5.06
N CYS A 105 29.01 -2.47 4.27
CA CYS A 105 28.86 -2.60 2.81
C CYS A 105 28.87 -4.07 2.38
N THR A 106 28.14 -4.39 1.32
CA THR A 106 28.23 -5.71 0.67
C THR A 106 28.20 -5.56 -0.84
N THR A 107 28.80 -6.50 -1.55
CA THR A 107 28.83 -6.55 -3.01
C THR A 107 27.72 -7.47 -3.52
N ALA A 108 27.07 -7.07 -4.60
CA ALA A 108 26.04 -7.86 -5.26
C ALA A 108 26.27 -7.93 -6.77
N SER A 109 25.79 -9.00 -7.39
CA SER A 109 25.85 -9.18 -8.85
C SER A 109 24.47 -8.97 -9.47
N LEU A 110 24.40 -8.15 -10.51
CA LEU A 110 23.17 -7.96 -11.29
C LEU A 110 22.97 -9.16 -12.24
N ALA A 111 21.76 -9.71 -12.24
CA ALA A 111 21.31 -10.79 -13.10
C ALA A 111 19.92 -10.44 -13.65
N ASP A 112 19.90 -9.68 -14.74
CA ASP A 112 18.69 -9.18 -15.41
C ASP A 112 17.74 -8.41 -14.45
N ASP A 113 16.64 -9.02 -14.01
CA ASP A 113 15.64 -8.41 -13.12
C ASP A 113 15.94 -8.62 -11.62
N ARG A 114 17.08 -9.23 -11.30
CA ARG A 114 17.45 -9.65 -9.93
C ARG A 114 18.86 -9.25 -9.56
N VAL A 115 19.08 -9.09 -8.26
CA VAL A 115 20.39 -8.77 -7.70
C VAL A 115 20.73 -9.82 -6.64
N LEU A 116 21.93 -10.40 -6.75
CA LEU A 116 22.38 -11.55 -5.98
C LEU A 116 23.47 -11.14 -4.99
N ILE A 117 23.25 -11.42 -3.70
CA ILE A 117 24.27 -11.29 -2.66
C ILE A 117 24.72 -12.69 -2.27
N TYR A 118 26.00 -12.97 -2.46
CA TYR A 118 26.62 -14.27 -2.18
C TYR A 118 27.24 -14.34 -0.78
N ASP A 119 27.56 -13.20 -0.17
CA ASP A 119 28.06 -13.18 1.20
C ASP A 119 26.96 -13.65 2.17
N GLU A 120 27.18 -14.79 2.82
CA GLU A 120 26.17 -15.47 3.65
C GLU A 120 25.74 -14.60 4.84
N SER A 121 26.69 -13.90 5.47
CA SER A 121 26.41 -13.04 6.63
C SER A 121 25.52 -11.83 6.25
N SER A 122 25.85 -11.16 5.15
CA SER A 122 25.05 -10.07 4.58
C SER A 122 23.68 -10.56 4.12
N ALA A 123 23.63 -11.73 3.47
CA ALA A 123 22.39 -12.34 2.97
C ALA A 123 21.43 -12.66 4.13
N GLU A 124 21.92 -13.28 5.20
CA GLU A 124 21.12 -13.63 6.37
C GLU A 124 20.65 -12.39 7.14
N ARG A 125 21.52 -11.40 7.31
CA ARG A 125 21.17 -10.13 7.97
C ARG A 125 20.06 -9.40 7.23
N LEU A 126 20.23 -9.17 5.92
CA LEU A 126 19.20 -8.52 5.10
C LEU A 126 17.89 -9.30 5.06
N TYR A 127 17.97 -10.63 5.02
CA TYR A 127 16.77 -11.45 5.05
C TYR A 127 16.00 -11.29 6.37
N ARG A 128 16.72 -11.22 7.50
CA ARG A 128 16.15 -10.90 8.82
C ARG A 128 15.50 -9.51 8.85
N ASP A 129 16.12 -8.54 8.18
CA ASP A 129 15.60 -7.18 7.97
C ASP A 129 14.50 -7.10 6.90
N PHE A 130 13.97 -8.25 6.49
CA PHE A 130 12.84 -8.40 5.58
C PHE A 130 13.12 -7.99 4.13
N TYR A 131 14.38 -8.01 3.68
CA TYR A 131 14.73 -7.85 2.27
C TYR A 131 14.85 -9.20 1.55
N GLY A 132 14.54 -9.21 0.26
CA GLY A 132 14.83 -10.30 -0.66
C GLY A 132 14.17 -11.64 -0.33
N LYS A 133 14.72 -12.68 -0.94
CA LYS A 133 14.39 -14.07 -0.68
C LYS A 133 15.68 -14.86 -0.56
N LEU A 134 15.86 -15.54 0.56
CA LEU A 134 16.98 -16.45 0.76
C LEU A 134 16.82 -17.67 -0.14
N SER A 135 17.92 -18.09 -0.77
CA SER A 135 18.00 -19.23 -1.68
C SER A 135 19.28 -20.01 -1.42
N GLY A 136 19.27 -21.32 -1.68
CA GLY A 136 20.39 -22.21 -1.40
C GLY A 136 20.17 -23.05 -0.13
N GLU A 137 20.91 -24.15 -0.03
CA GLU A 137 20.93 -25.07 1.11
C GLU A 137 22.38 -25.35 1.49
N GLY A 138 22.68 -25.55 2.78
CA GLY A 138 24.00 -25.96 3.30
C GLY A 138 25.18 -25.06 2.89
N GLY A 139 25.50 -24.03 3.68
CA GLY A 139 26.70 -23.19 3.51
C GLY A 139 26.82 -22.39 2.19
N ASN A 140 25.80 -22.46 1.33
CA ASN A 140 25.72 -21.76 0.03
C ASN A 140 24.47 -20.88 -0.03
N LYS A 141 24.13 -20.22 1.08
CA LYS A 141 22.98 -19.32 1.14
C LYS A 141 23.32 -18.02 0.42
N ARG A 142 22.43 -17.63 -0.50
CA ARG A 142 22.48 -16.36 -1.21
C ARG A 142 21.16 -15.63 -1.06
N LEU A 143 21.21 -14.30 -1.10
CA LEU A 143 20.01 -13.47 -1.11
C LEU A 143 19.69 -13.03 -2.54
N ILE A 144 18.44 -13.20 -2.93
CA ILE A 144 17.90 -12.64 -4.16
C ILE A 144 17.09 -11.40 -3.80
N LEU A 145 17.57 -10.23 -4.22
CA LEU A 145 16.87 -8.95 -4.10
C LEU A 145 16.13 -8.61 -5.40
N SER A 146 15.01 -7.90 -5.27
CA SER A 146 14.40 -7.21 -6.41
C SER A 146 15.15 -5.92 -6.76
N LEU A 147 14.88 -5.36 -7.94
CA LEU A 147 15.42 -4.05 -8.33
C LEU A 147 15.01 -2.95 -7.35
N ILE A 148 13.76 -2.94 -6.88
CA ILE A 148 13.26 -1.95 -5.91
C ILE A 148 13.99 -2.06 -4.57
N GLU A 149 14.17 -3.28 -4.06
CA GLU A 149 14.90 -3.51 -2.81
C GLU A 149 16.37 -3.09 -2.93
N THR A 150 16.98 -3.35 -4.08
CA THR A 150 18.36 -2.96 -4.36
C THR A 150 18.50 -1.45 -4.46
N ALA A 151 17.67 -0.78 -5.26
CA ALA A 151 17.69 0.69 -5.36
C ALA A 151 17.46 1.34 -3.99
N TYR A 152 16.58 0.76 -3.17
CA TYR A 152 16.40 1.22 -1.81
C TYR A 152 17.70 1.09 -1.01
N LEU A 153 18.35 -0.09 -1.00
CA LEU A 153 19.57 -0.39 -0.23
C LEU A 153 20.84 0.31 -0.74
N MET A 154 20.89 0.71 -2.02
CA MET A 154 22.01 1.45 -2.59
C MET A 154 22.13 2.89 -2.06
N ARG A 155 21.05 3.47 -1.51
CA ARG A 155 21.08 4.84 -0.99
C ARG A 155 21.92 4.93 0.30
N GLU A 156 22.73 5.98 0.38
CA GLU A 156 23.41 6.39 1.62
C GLU A 156 22.36 6.66 2.71
N ASN A 157 22.70 6.36 3.97
CA ASN A 157 21.81 6.33 5.16
C ASN A 157 21.06 5.01 5.44
N ASN A 158 21.32 3.96 4.68
CA ASN A 158 20.90 2.61 5.07
C ASN A 158 21.96 1.92 5.93
N ARG A 159 21.53 1.09 6.88
CA ARG A 159 22.42 0.27 7.74
C ARG A 159 23.30 -0.70 6.95
N MET A 160 22.96 -0.97 5.68
CA MET A 160 23.82 -1.69 4.77
C MET A 160 23.70 -1.14 3.35
N VAL A 161 24.85 -0.78 2.76
CA VAL A 161 24.95 -0.30 1.37
C VAL A 161 25.30 -1.47 0.47
N VAL A 162 24.54 -1.64 -0.62
CA VAL A 162 24.79 -2.68 -1.62
C VAL A 162 25.50 -2.06 -2.81
N HIS A 163 26.69 -2.56 -3.15
CA HIS A 163 27.40 -2.17 -4.38
C HIS A 163 27.10 -3.19 -5.47
N VAL A 164 26.56 -2.73 -6.60
CA VAL A 164 26.16 -3.60 -7.71
C VAL A 164 27.29 -3.69 -8.73
N HIS A 165 27.77 -4.90 -8.96
CA HIS A 165 28.78 -5.20 -9.97
C HIS A 165 28.16 -5.85 -11.21
N THR A 166 28.64 -5.45 -12.38
CA THR A 166 28.33 -6.05 -13.68
C THR A 166 29.60 -6.52 -14.38
N PRO A 167 29.51 -7.35 -15.43
CA PRO A 167 30.68 -7.70 -16.24
C PRO A 167 31.43 -6.50 -16.84
N SER A 168 30.72 -5.37 -17.04
CA SER A 168 31.26 -4.10 -17.55
C SER A 168 31.83 -3.17 -16.47
N GLY A 169 31.77 -3.57 -15.19
CA GLY A 169 32.22 -2.77 -14.05
C GLY A 169 31.11 -2.45 -13.04
N ASP A 170 31.45 -1.62 -12.06
CA ASP A 170 30.58 -1.22 -10.96
C ASP A 170 29.49 -0.26 -11.45
N MET A 171 28.30 -0.41 -10.91
CA MET A 171 27.14 0.43 -11.22
C MET A 171 26.85 1.36 -10.05
N ASN A 172 26.89 2.66 -10.28
CA ASN A 172 26.47 3.64 -9.29
C ASN A 172 24.93 3.71 -9.19
N TYR A 173 24.43 4.45 -8.21
CA TYR A 173 22.98 4.55 -7.96
C TYR A 173 22.19 5.08 -9.17
N GLU A 174 22.68 6.12 -9.85
CA GLU A 174 21.98 6.73 -10.99
C GLU A 174 21.94 5.75 -12.19
N GLN A 175 23.06 5.09 -12.48
CA GLN A 175 23.12 4.05 -13.52
C GLN A 175 22.16 2.89 -13.22
N PHE A 176 22.08 2.46 -11.97
CA PHE A 176 21.16 1.41 -11.54
C PHE A 176 19.70 1.85 -11.65
N LEU A 177 19.42 3.10 -11.31
CA LEU A 177 18.10 3.68 -11.40
C LEU A 177 17.63 3.73 -12.86
N ASP A 178 18.45 4.25 -13.78
CA ASP A 178 18.16 4.28 -15.21
C ASP A 178 17.90 2.87 -15.76
N TYR A 179 18.75 1.90 -15.40
CA TYR A 179 18.56 0.50 -15.75
C TYR A 179 17.20 -0.05 -15.26
N ALA A 180 16.82 0.25 -14.02
CA ALA A 180 15.58 -0.24 -13.45
C ALA A 180 14.34 0.42 -14.07
N ILE A 181 14.41 1.70 -14.43
CA ILE A 181 13.34 2.43 -15.13
C ILE A 181 13.11 1.87 -16.53
N GLU A 182 14.17 1.50 -17.24
CA GLU A 182 14.07 0.88 -18.56
C GLU A 182 13.32 -0.47 -18.48
N LYS A 183 13.49 -1.23 -17.39
CA LYS A 183 12.81 -2.51 -17.15
C LYS A 183 11.35 -2.34 -16.70
N GLU A 184 11.06 -1.32 -15.89
CA GLU A 184 9.76 -1.12 -15.27
C GLU A 184 9.38 0.37 -15.31
N HIS A 185 8.42 0.73 -16.17
CA HIS A 185 8.06 2.13 -16.43
C HIS A 185 7.55 2.90 -15.19
N ASP A 186 6.90 2.20 -14.25
CA ASP A 186 6.39 2.76 -12.99
C ASP A 186 7.35 2.54 -11.80
N PHE A 187 8.62 2.18 -12.09
CA PHE A 187 9.64 1.91 -11.08
C PHE A 187 9.87 3.09 -10.13
N LYS A 188 9.92 4.33 -10.65
CA LYS A 188 10.14 5.52 -9.83
C LYS A 188 9.06 5.69 -8.77
N ASP A 189 7.79 5.57 -9.17
CA ASP A 189 6.67 5.71 -8.25
C ASP A 189 6.66 4.59 -7.21
N LYS A 190 6.92 3.35 -7.66
CA LYS A 190 7.06 2.19 -6.78
C LYS A 190 8.18 2.36 -5.77
N LEU A 191 9.34 2.89 -6.18
CA LEU A 191 10.48 3.15 -5.31
C LEU A 191 10.14 4.23 -4.27
N LEU A 192 9.50 5.34 -4.67
CA LEU A 192 9.07 6.38 -3.73
C LEU A 192 8.10 5.85 -2.69
N VAL A 193 7.11 5.06 -3.10
CA VAL A 193 6.16 4.39 -2.20
C VAL A 193 6.86 3.40 -1.28
N TYR A 194 7.81 2.61 -1.81
CA TYR A 194 8.58 1.66 -1.01
C TYR A 194 9.41 2.38 0.07
N THR A 195 10.10 3.46 -0.31
CA THR A 195 10.90 4.28 0.60
C THR A 195 10.06 4.92 1.69
N ASP A 196 8.90 5.51 1.35
CA ASP A 196 7.99 6.11 2.33
C ASP A 196 7.45 5.06 3.33
N LEU A 197 7.04 3.89 2.85
CA LEU A 197 6.55 2.83 3.74
C LEU A 197 7.67 2.28 4.64
N ARG A 198 8.90 2.11 4.13
CA ARG A 198 10.07 1.74 4.95
C ARG A 198 10.39 2.79 6.01
N SER A 199 10.31 4.08 5.67
CA SER A 199 10.57 5.19 6.62
C SER A 199 9.52 5.27 7.74
N LYS A 200 8.32 4.73 7.50
CA LYS A 200 7.25 4.53 8.49
C LYS A 200 7.43 3.27 9.35
N GLY A 201 8.55 2.55 9.20
CA GLY A 201 8.85 1.33 9.95
C GLY A 201 8.09 0.09 9.46
N LEU A 202 7.51 0.14 8.26
CA LEU A 202 6.77 -0.98 7.70
C LEU A 202 7.70 -1.94 6.96
N LEU A 203 7.30 -3.20 6.90
CA LEU A 203 8.02 -4.26 6.21
C LEU A 203 7.30 -4.60 4.92
N LEU A 204 8.04 -4.71 3.83
CA LEU A 204 7.47 -4.92 2.50
C LEU A 204 8.02 -6.18 1.85
N LYS A 205 7.15 -6.88 1.15
CA LYS A 205 7.51 -7.91 0.17
C LYS A 205 6.68 -7.70 -1.09
N THR A 206 7.06 -8.36 -2.18
CA THR A 206 6.24 -8.36 -3.40
C THR A 206 4.78 -8.79 -3.11
N GLY A 207 3.84 -8.03 -3.65
CA GLY A 207 2.40 -8.29 -3.59
C GLY A 207 1.87 -9.12 -4.77
N PHE A 208 2.75 -9.59 -5.67
CA PHE A 208 2.38 -10.21 -6.95
C PHE A 208 1.34 -11.33 -6.82
N LYS A 209 1.48 -12.20 -5.81
CA LYS A 209 0.53 -13.30 -5.52
C LYS A 209 -0.90 -12.83 -5.20
N PHE A 210 -1.10 -11.53 -5.02
CA PHE A 210 -2.36 -10.90 -4.67
C PHE A 210 -2.78 -9.83 -5.70
N GLY A 211 -2.10 -9.73 -6.85
CA GLY A 211 -2.40 -8.69 -7.86
C GLY A 211 -2.15 -7.26 -7.34
N SER A 212 -1.18 -7.08 -6.45
CA SER A 212 -0.77 -5.79 -5.90
C SER A 212 0.75 -5.63 -6.00
N HIS A 213 1.27 -4.40 -5.87
CA HIS A 213 2.72 -4.18 -5.95
C HIS A 213 3.43 -4.66 -4.68
N PHE A 214 2.86 -4.32 -3.52
CA PHE A 214 3.44 -4.70 -2.23
C PHE A 214 2.42 -5.36 -1.31
N ARG A 215 2.91 -6.32 -0.53
CA ARG A 215 2.23 -6.77 0.70
C ARG A 215 3.02 -6.24 1.88
N VAL A 216 2.30 -5.62 2.83
CA VAL A 216 2.92 -4.83 3.90
C VAL A 216 2.57 -5.39 5.27
N TYR A 217 3.58 -5.47 6.13
CA TYR A 217 3.47 -5.95 7.51
C TYR A 217 3.81 -4.78 8.44
N THR A 218 3.14 -4.72 9.60
CA THR A 218 3.35 -3.67 10.60
C THR A 218 4.33 -4.07 11.69
N ALA A 219 4.68 -5.35 11.82
CA ALA A 219 5.63 -5.84 12.81
C ALA A 219 6.37 -7.10 12.30
N LEU A 220 7.59 -7.34 12.78
CA LEU A 220 8.43 -8.47 12.35
C LEU A 220 7.79 -9.84 12.64
N GLN A 221 7.13 -9.96 13.79
CA GLN A 221 6.51 -11.22 14.24
C GLN A 221 5.21 -11.58 13.49
N GLN A 222 4.75 -10.75 12.56
CA GLN A 222 3.53 -11.01 11.81
C GLN A 222 3.72 -12.10 10.75
N LYS A 223 3.01 -13.21 10.92
CA LYS A 223 2.94 -14.30 9.92
C LYS A 223 2.24 -13.90 8.61
N HIS A 224 1.35 -12.92 8.67
CA HIS A 224 0.55 -12.49 7.53
C HIS A 224 0.60 -10.96 7.40
N SER A 225 0.71 -10.47 6.17
CA SER A 225 0.65 -9.03 5.90
C SER A 225 -0.72 -8.44 6.25
N SER A 226 -0.75 -7.17 6.66
CA SER A 226 -1.97 -6.43 6.99
C SER A 226 -2.57 -5.73 5.77
N TYR A 227 -1.72 -5.25 4.87
CA TYR A 227 -2.12 -4.46 3.70
C TYR A 227 -1.65 -5.06 2.38
N LEU A 228 -2.44 -4.83 1.34
CA LEU A 228 -2.02 -4.90 -0.05
C LEU A 228 -1.94 -3.47 -0.57
N VAL A 229 -0.77 -3.05 -1.05
CA VAL A 229 -0.55 -1.71 -1.60
C VAL A 229 -0.40 -1.81 -3.11
N HIS A 230 -1.24 -1.07 -3.83
CA HIS A 230 -1.14 -0.89 -5.27
C HIS A 230 -0.82 0.57 -5.57
N VAL A 231 0.22 0.77 -6.37
CA VAL A 231 0.73 2.10 -6.75
C VAL A 231 0.03 2.49 -8.04
N VAL A 232 -0.51 3.70 -8.09
CA VAL A 232 -1.23 4.21 -9.25
C VAL A 232 -0.78 5.63 -9.56
N HIS A 233 -0.91 6.02 -10.83
CA HIS A 233 -0.64 7.39 -11.28
C HIS A 233 -1.66 8.38 -10.67
N PRO A 234 -1.30 9.66 -10.46
CA PRO A 234 -2.23 10.71 -10.01
C PRO A 234 -3.49 10.89 -10.84
N GLU A 235 -3.41 10.53 -12.13
CA GLU A 235 -4.53 10.58 -13.07
C GLU A 235 -5.27 9.25 -13.19
N TYR A 236 -4.99 8.28 -12.31
CA TYR A 236 -5.65 6.98 -12.35
C TYR A 236 -7.15 7.12 -12.16
N ILE A 237 -7.91 6.47 -13.04
CA ILE A 237 -9.38 6.47 -13.04
C ILE A 237 -9.85 5.07 -12.68
N PHE A 238 -10.57 4.96 -11.59
CA PHE A 238 -11.21 3.72 -11.19
C PHE A 238 -12.45 3.46 -12.03
N ALA A 239 -12.45 2.32 -12.73
CA ALA A 239 -13.71 1.64 -13.05
C ALA A 239 -14.22 0.89 -11.80
N MET A 240 -15.53 0.94 -11.55
CA MET A 240 -16.08 0.39 -10.29
C MET A 240 -15.86 -1.12 -10.16
N ASN A 241 -15.86 -1.85 -11.28
CA ASN A 241 -15.55 -3.27 -11.31
C ASN A 241 -14.09 -3.58 -10.93
N GLU A 242 -13.12 -2.74 -11.29
CA GLU A 242 -11.72 -2.86 -10.89
C GLU A 242 -11.54 -2.60 -9.39
N LEU A 243 -12.15 -1.53 -8.89
CA LEU A 243 -12.18 -1.23 -7.45
C LEU A 243 -12.81 -2.40 -6.68
N ALA A 244 -13.96 -2.89 -7.12
CA ALA A 244 -14.65 -4.01 -6.50
C ALA A 244 -13.79 -5.29 -6.49
N ARG A 245 -13.11 -5.59 -7.60
CA ARG A 245 -12.21 -6.74 -7.74
C ARG A 245 -11.04 -6.66 -6.76
N ALA A 246 -10.35 -5.52 -6.72
CA ALA A 246 -9.21 -5.31 -5.84
C ALA A 246 -9.59 -5.46 -4.36
N VAL A 247 -10.69 -4.82 -3.95
CA VAL A 247 -11.19 -4.88 -2.57
C VAL A 247 -11.66 -6.28 -2.21
N ARG A 248 -12.35 -6.98 -3.12
CA ARG A 248 -12.82 -8.35 -2.90
C ARG A 248 -11.66 -9.32 -2.73
N LEU A 249 -10.60 -9.17 -3.52
CA LEU A 249 -9.37 -9.95 -3.38
C LEU A 249 -8.75 -9.72 -2.00
N ALA A 250 -8.52 -8.47 -1.62
CA ALA A 250 -7.94 -8.13 -0.32
C ALA A 250 -8.78 -8.69 0.84
N GLN A 251 -10.12 -8.53 0.77
CA GLN A 251 -11.04 -9.08 1.75
C GLN A 251 -10.95 -10.60 1.87
N GLY A 252 -10.86 -11.31 0.74
CA GLY A 252 -10.77 -12.78 0.69
C GLY A 252 -9.53 -13.32 1.42
N VAL A 253 -8.43 -12.56 1.41
CA VAL A 253 -7.18 -12.91 2.12
C VAL A 253 -7.01 -12.18 3.46
N LYS A 254 -8.11 -11.61 3.99
CA LYS A 254 -8.18 -10.88 5.27
C LYS A 254 -7.18 -9.71 5.35
N LYS A 255 -7.05 -8.93 4.27
CA LYS A 255 -6.20 -7.75 4.16
C LYS A 255 -7.03 -6.52 3.79
N ARG A 256 -6.45 -5.34 4.02
CA ARG A 256 -6.97 -4.07 3.50
C ARG A 256 -6.32 -3.73 2.17
N MET A 257 -7.10 -3.15 1.26
CA MET A 257 -6.59 -2.68 -0.04
C MET A 257 -6.22 -1.20 0.09
N ILE A 258 -4.97 -0.87 -0.18
CA ILE A 258 -4.43 0.48 -0.14
C ILE A 258 -4.01 0.88 -1.55
N PHE A 259 -4.50 2.02 -2.00
CA PHE A 259 -3.99 2.67 -3.22
C PHE A 259 -3.02 3.77 -2.81
N ALA A 260 -1.81 3.72 -3.35
CA ALA A 260 -0.76 4.70 -3.13
C ALA A 260 -0.55 5.52 -4.39
N CYS A 261 -0.48 6.84 -4.23
CA CYS A 261 -0.34 7.79 -5.31
C CYS A 261 0.77 8.78 -4.97
N VAL A 262 1.72 8.94 -5.89
CA VAL A 262 2.87 9.84 -5.71
C VAL A 262 2.50 11.23 -6.20
N HIS A 263 2.67 12.24 -5.35
CA HIS A 263 2.51 13.65 -5.68
C HIS A 263 3.82 14.40 -5.41
N GLU A 264 3.88 15.67 -5.83
CA GLU A 264 5.03 16.56 -5.58
C GLU A 264 5.34 16.69 -4.08
N ASP A 265 4.30 16.75 -3.23
CA ASP A 265 4.42 16.88 -1.77
C ASP A 265 4.64 15.54 -1.03
N GLY A 266 4.82 14.43 -1.75
CA GLY A 266 5.01 13.10 -1.19
C GLY A 266 3.91 12.10 -1.55
N VAL A 267 3.82 11.01 -0.79
CA VAL A 267 2.93 9.89 -1.11
C VAL A 267 1.60 9.99 -0.36
N LYS A 268 0.50 9.98 -1.10
CA LYS A 268 -0.86 9.86 -0.54
C LYS A 268 -1.35 8.43 -0.59
N TYR A 269 -2.11 8.05 0.42
CA TYR A 269 -2.65 6.69 0.56
C TYR A 269 -4.15 6.71 0.83
N ILE A 270 -4.89 5.85 0.13
CA ILE A 270 -6.33 5.65 0.32
C ILE A 270 -6.58 4.18 0.68
N ASP A 271 -7.19 3.96 1.85
CA ASP A 271 -7.65 2.66 2.31
C ASP A 271 -9.09 2.42 1.87
N ILE A 272 -9.30 1.37 1.06
CA ILE A 272 -10.60 0.96 0.58
C ILE A 272 -10.91 -0.44 1.09
N GLY A 273 -12.06 -0.58 1.74
CA GLY A 273 -12.53 -1.89 2.20
C GLY A 273 -14.03 -2.04 2.10
N ARG A 274 -14.49 -3.27 1.88
CA ARG A 274 -15.92 -3.55 1.88
C ARG A 274 -16.49 -3.35 3.28
N ARG A 275 -17.60 -2.63 3.38
CA ARG A 275 -18.32 -2.41 4.64
C ARG A 275 -19.70 -3.05 4.57
N ARG A 276 -20.07 -3.76 5.63
CA ARG A 276 -21.45 -4.16 5.86
C ARG A 276 -22.10 -3.07 6.71
N LEU A 277 -23.13 -2.43 6.16
CA LEU A 277 -23.99 -1.48 6.86
C LEU A 277 -25.20 -2.22 7.43
#